data_AF-A0A1R4FAE8-F1
#
_entry.id   AF-A0A1R4FAE8-F1
#
_cell.length_a   1.000
_cell.length_b   1.000
_cell.length_c   1.000
_cell.angle_alpha   90.00
_cell.angle_beta   90.00
_cell.angle_gamma   90.00
#
_symmetry.space_group_name_H-M   'P 1'
#
loop_
_entity.id
_entity.type
_entity.pdbx_description
1 polymer ?
#
loop_
_entity_poly.entity_id
_entity_poly.type
_entity_poly.pdbx_seq_one_letter_code
_entity_poly.pdbx_strand_id
1 'polypeptide(L)'
;MPWWSWILIWGGLVLLLLGVLVLGAVLVLRKAAALMPEVDRLEALQRELAELAEESVEPYRRRPVALLRGGRTVRQERSEFVDRRDERREAKRERKLDRAKGLIHADPMQFRHLVDTPKKG
;
A
#
# COMPACT_ATOMS: atom_id res chain seq x y z
N MET A 1 23.51 28.26 48.23
CA MET A 1 22.45 27.29 47.89
C MET A 1 21.93 27.62 46.50
N PRO A 2 22.24 26.83 45.47
CA PRO A 2 22.07 27.24 44.09
C PRO A 2 20.61 27.01 43.66
N TRP A 3 19.76 28.02 43.84
CA TRP A 3 18.35 28.00 43.39
C TRP A 3 18.20 27.66 41.90
N TRP A 4 19.28 27.85 41.12
CA TRP A 4 19.33 27.70 39.67
C TRP A 4 19.21 26.24 39.24
N SER A 5 19.61 25.32 40.12
CA SER A 5 19.49 23.88 39.88
C SER A 5 18.02 23.47 39.69
N TRP A 6 17.10 24.08 40.44
CA TRP A 6 15.67 23.80 40.32
C TRP A 6 15.14 24.14 38.92
N ILE A 7 15.42 25.36 38.45
CA ILE A 7 14.99 25.84 37.13
C ILE A 7 15.58 24.98 36.00
N LEU A 8 16.82 24.54 36.14
CA LEU A 8 17.47 23.65 35.15
C LEU A 8 16.81 22.27 35.10
N ILE A 9 16.45 21.69 36.25
CA ILE A 9 15.75 20.40 36.30
C ILE A 9 14.38 20.50 35.63
N TRP A 10 13.58 21.52 35.98
CA TRP A 10 12.26 21.73 35.38
C TRP A 10 12.33 22.06 33.90
N GLY A 11 13.27 22.94 33.52
CA GLY A 11 13.50 23.29 32.12
C GLY A 11 13.88 22.08 31.29
N GLY A 12 14.83 21.27 31.76
CA GLY A 12 15.23 20.02 31.11
C GLY A 12 14.09 19.01 31.01
N LEU A 13 13.27 18.86 32.06
CA LEU A 13 12.13 17.95 32.07
C LEU A 13 11.09 18.34 31.00
N VAL A 14 10.77 19.64 30.91
CA VAL A 14 9.82 20.17 29.92
C VAL A 14 10.38 20.04 28.50
N LEU A 15 11.67 20.32 28.31
CA LEU A 15 12.34 20.18 27.01
C LEU A 15 12.38 18.72 26.55
N LEU A 16 12.66 17.78 27.46
CA LEU A 16 12.62 16.35 27.18
C LEU A 16 11.21 15.91 26.77
N LEU A 17 10.20 16.36 27.52
CA LEU A 17 8.79 16.05 27.23
C LEU A 17 8.38 16.58 25.85
N LEU A 18 8.69 17.84 25.55
CA LEU A 18 8.45 18.44 24.24
C LEU A 18 9.21 17.70 23.13
N GLY A 19 10.47 17.34 23.38
CA GLY A 19 11.29 16.60 22.44
C GLY A 19 10.66 15.26 22.05
N VAL A 20 10.21 14.48 23.03
CA VAL A 20 9.53 13.20 22.79
C VAL A 20 8.21 13.41 22.05
N LEU A 21 7.44 14.43 22.42
CA LEU A 21 6.16 14.73 21.78
C LEU A 21 6.34 15.12 20.30
N VAL A 22 7.27 16.03 20.02
CA VAL A 22 7.60 16.46 18.66
C VAL A 22 8.14 15.29 17.84
N LEU A 23 9.04 14.48 18.42
CA LEU A 23 9.59 13.32 17.72
C LEU A 23 8.50 12.30 17.38
N GLY A 24 7.59 12.03 18.33
CA GLY A 24 6.44 11.17 18.11
C GLY A 24 5.54 11.71 16.99
N ALA A 25 5.19 12.99 17.03
CA ALA A 25 4.38 13.65 16.01
C ALA A 25 5.04 13.57 14.62
N VAL A 26 6.34 13.87 14.51
CA VAL A 26 7.08 13.80 13.25
C VAL A 26 7.17 12.38 12.72
N LEU A 27 7.41 11.38 13.58
CA LEU A 27 7.47 9.98 13.15
C LEU A 27 6.12 9.50 12.62
N VAL A 28 5.02 9.84 13.31
CA VAL A 28 3.66 9.50 12.87
C VAL A 28 3.32 10.21 11.56
N LEU A 29 3.63 11.50 11.44
CA LEU A 29 3.40 12.27 10.22
C LEU A 29 4.21 11.73 9.04
N ARG A 30 5.48 11.38 9.24
CA ARG A 30 6.31 10.78 8.18
C ARG A 30 5.78 9.43 7.73
N LYS A 31 5.32 8.60 8.67
CA LYS A 31 4.69 7.30 8.36
C LYS A 31 3.36 7.49 7.64
N ALA A 32 2.52 8.43 8.07
CA ALA A 32 1.25 8.76 7.42
C ALA A 32 1.45 9.35 6.02
N ALA A 33 2.44 10.23 5.84
CA ALA A 33 2.80 10.79 4.53
C ALA A 33 3.35 9.72 3.57
N ALA A 34 4.03 8.69 4.07
CA ALA A 34 4.43 7.55 3.25
C ALA A 34 3.23 6.68 2.79
N LEU A 35 2.11 6.74 3.52
CA LEU A 35 0.86 6.05 3.18
C LEU A 35 -0.06 6.89 2.28
N MET A 36 0.11 8.23 2.24
CA MET A 36 -0.62 9.11 1.31
C MET A 36 -0.58 8.69 -0.16
N PRO A 37 0.56 8.29 -0.78
CA PRO A 37 0.56 7.86 -2.16
C PRO A 37 -0.25 6.58 -2.41
N GLU A 38 -0.49 5.75 -1.39
CA GLU A 38 -1.41 4.63 -1.49
C GLU A 38 -2.86 5.11 -1.40
N VAL A 39 -3.16 6.07 -0.52
CA VAL A 39 -4.49 6.71 -0.42
C VAL A 39 -4.87 7.40 -1.73
N ASP A 40 -3.96 8.17 -2.34
CA ASP A 40 -4.18 8.84 -3.64
C ASP A 40 -4.48 7.82 -4.75
N ARG A 41 -3.79 6.66 -4.73
CA ARG A 41 -4.06 5.55 -5.67
C ARG A 41 -5.42 4.92 -5.41
N LEU A 42 -5.82 4.76 -4.15
CA LEU A 42 -7.15 4.27 -3.81
C LEU A 42 -8.23 5.27 -4.25
N GLU A 43 -8.01 6.56 -4.06
CA GLU A 43 -8.95 7.60 -4.48
C GLU A 43 -9.08 7.65 -6.01
N ALA A 44 -7.97 7.54 -6.74
CA ALA A 44 -7.97 7.44 -8.20
C ALA A 44 -8.74 6.19 -8.69
N LEU A 45 -8.48 5.02 -8.08
CA LEU A 45 -9.22 3.79 -8.39
C LEU A 45 -10.70 3.89 -8.05
N GLN A 46 -11.05 4.59 -6.96
CA GLN A 46 -12.43 4.76 -6.54
C GLN A 46 -13.18 5.71 -7.48
N ARG A 47 -12.52 6.75 -8.01
CA ARG A 47 -13.07 7.61 -9.07
C ARG A 47 -13.22 6.86 -10.38
N GLU A 48 -12.23 6.07 -10.80
CA GLU A 48 -12.32 5.23 -12.00
C GLU A 48 -13.47 4.20 -11.89
N LEU A 49 -13.64 3.59 -10.72
CA LEU A 49 -14.77 2.70 -10.45
C LEU A 49 -16.11 3.44 -10.38
N ALA A 50 -16.15 4.67 -9.89
CA ALA A 50 -17.35 5.49 -9.87
C ALA A 50 -17.74 5.93 -11.28
N GLU A 51 -16.78 6.35 -12.12
CA GLU A 51 -17.00 6.64 -13.54
C GLU A 51 -17.46 5.39 -14.30
N LEU A 52 -16.83 4.23 -14.07
CA LEU A 52 -17.30 2.95 -14.62
C LEU A 52 -18.68 2.57 -14.09
N ALA A 53 -19.02 2.92 -12.84
CA ALA A 53 -20.33 2.66 -12.26
C ALA A 53 -21.39 3.56 -12.90
N GLU A 54 -21.08 4.85 -13.12
CA GLU A 54 -21.91 5.82 -13.83
C GLU A 54 -22.10 5.45 -15.31
N GLU A 55 -21.03 5.02 -15.99
CA GLU A 55 -21.07 4.52 -17.37
C GLU A 55 -21.82 3.16 -17.46
N SER A 56 -21.78 2.35 -16.40
CA SER A 56 -22.55 1.11 -16.28
C SER A 56 -23.95 1.30 -15.67
N VAL A 57 -24.43 2.53 -15.49
CA VAL A 57 -25.86 2.85 -15.37
C VAL A 57 -26.54 2.77 -16.76
N GLU A 58 -26.15 1.82 -17.62
CA GLU A 58 -27.20 1.12 -18.36
C GLU A 58 -27.93 0.24 -17.34
N PRO A 59 -29.26 0.33 -17.21
CA PRO A 59 -30.00 -0.50 -16.28
C PRO A 59 -29.66 -1.95 -16.59
N TYR A 60 -29.07 -2.69 -15.63
CA TYR A 60 -28.60 -4.07 -15.75
C TYR A 60 -29.45 -4.85 -16.75
N ARG A 61 -29.03 -4.83 -18.02
CA ARG A 61 -29.78 -5.43 -19.10
C ARG A 61 -29.52 -6.91 -18.91
N ARG A 62 -30.49 -7.63 -18.34
CA ARG A 62 -30.45 -9.10 -18.22
C ARG A 62 -29.92 -9.63 -19.55
N ARG A 63 -28.65 -10.07 -19.58
CA ARG A 63 -28.05 -10.60 -20.80
C ARG A 63 -28.98 -11.72 -21.26
N PRO A 64 -29.54 -11.67 -22.48
CA PRO A 64 -30.37 -12.76 -22.96
C PRO A 64 -29.55 -14.04 -22.90
N VAL A 65 -30.20 -15.11 -22.46
CA VAL A 65 -29.61 -16.45 -22.26
C VAL A 65 -28.74 -16.80 -23.46
N ALA A 66 -27.54 -17.35 -23.23
CA ALA A 66 -26.54 -17.61 -24.28
C ALA A 66 -27.07 -18.46 -25.44
N LEU A 67 -28.14 -19.25 -25.22
CA LEU A 67 -28.86 -20.01 -26.24
C LEU A 67 -29.60 -19.15 -27.30
N LEU A 68 -29.96 -17.91 -26.96
CA LEU A 68 -30.66 -16.97 -27.85
C LEU A 68 -29.69 -16.06 -28.63
N ARG A 69 -28.37 -16.15 -28.36
CA ARG A 69 -27.34 -15.32 -28.97
C ARG A 69 -26.54 -16.14 -29.98
N GLY A 70 -26.10 -15.51 -31.08
CA GLY A 70 -25.32 -16.20 -32.11
C GLY A 70 -24.06 -16.86 -31.54
N GLY A 71 -23.85 -18.16 -31.78
CA GLY A 71 -22.76 -18.93 -31.17
C GLY A 71 -21.35 -18.36 -31.42
N ARG A 72 -21.15 -17.63 -32.53
CA ARG A 72 -19.89 -16.95 -32.83
C ARG A 72 -19.59 -15.80 -31.87
N THR A 73 -20.58 -14.97 -31.54
CA THR A 73 -20.38 -13.81 -30.66
C THR A 73 -20.10 -14.26 -29.23
N VAL A 74 -20.77 -15.31 -28.76
CA VAL A 74 -20.53 -15.88 -27.42
C VAL A 74 -19.13 -16.49 -27.31
N ARG A 75 -18.65 -17.13 -28.38
CA ARG A 75 -17.30 -17.72 -28.40
C ARG A 75 -16.21 -16.64 -28.32
N GLN A 76 -16.39 -15.53 -29.03
CA GLN A 76 -15.47 -14.40 -29.03
C GLN A 76 -15.44 -13.67 -27.68
N GLU A 77 -16.61 -13.40 -27.08
CA GLU A 77 -16.66 -12.83 -25.73
C GLU A 77 -15.96 -13.74 -24.69
N ARG A 78 -16.09 -15.07 -24.86
CA ARG A 78 -15.45 -16.03 -23.97
C ARG A 78 -13.93 -16.07 -24.15
N SER A 79 -13.41 -15.98 -25.38
CA SER A 79 -11.96 -15.91 -25.60
C SER A 79 -11.38 -14.64 -24.98
N GLU A 80 -12.01 -13.48 -25.22
CA GLU A 80 -11.55 -12.20 -24.65
C GLU A 80 -11.58 -12.19 -23.11
N PHE A 81 -12.53 -12.92 -22.49
CA PHE A 81 -12.55 -13.07 -21.04
C PHE A 81 -11.43 -13.98 -20.52
N VAL A 82 -11.11 -15.06 -21.25
CA VAL A 82 -10.02 -15.97 -20.91
C VAL A 82 -8.67 -15.28 -21.06
N ASP A 83 -8.47 -14.55 -22.16
CA ASP A 83 -7.23 -13.81 -22.45
C ASP A 83 -6.95 -12.78 -21.34
N ARG A 84 -7.94 -11.95 -20.98
CA ARG A 84 -7.83 -11.00 -19.86
C ARG A 84 -7.56 -11.66 -18.52
N ARG A 85 -8.06 -12.88 -18.31
CA ARG A 85 -7.82 -13.64 -17.07
C ARG A 85 -6.38 -14.13 -17.01
N ASP A 86 -5.85 -14.58 -18.13
CA ASP A 86 -4.49 -15.12 -18.21
C ASP A 86 -3.44 -14.00 -18.16
N GLU A 87 -3.68 -12.85 -18.81
CA GLU A 87 -2.87 -11.63 -18.64
C GLU A 87 -2.76 -11.21 -17.15
N ARG A 88 -3.88 -11.21 -16.42
CA ARG A 88 -3.89 -10.90 -14.97
C ARG A 88 -3.09 -11.91 -14.16
N ARG A 89 -3.02 -13.18 -14.57
CA ARG A 89 -2.23 -14.22 -13.91
C ARG A 89 -0.74 -14.03 -14.20
N GLU A 90 -0.39 -13.69 -15.43
CA GLU A 90 0.98 -13.40 -15.83
C GLU A 90 1.53 -12.18 -15.10
N ALA A 91 0.79 -11.08 -15.07
CA ALA A 91 1.17 -9.88 -14.32
C ALA A 91 1.40 -10.16 -12.82
N LYS A 92 0.61 -11.06 -12.22
CA LYS A 92 0.83 -11.49 -10.82
C LYS A 92 2.08 -12.35 -10.67
N ARG A 93 2.44 -13.18 -11.65
CA ARG A 93 3.67 -13.96 -11.63
C ARG A 93 4.89 -13.06 -11.77
N GLU A 94 4.84 -12.10 -12.69
CA GLU A 94 5.92 -11.15 -12.94
C GLU A 94 6.22 -10.31 -11.69
N ARG A 95 5.20 -9.75 -11.05
CA ARG A 95 5.36 -9.03 -9.76
C ARG A 95 5.99 -9.88 -8.66
N LYS A 96 5.71 -11.19 -8.62
CA LYS A 96 6.33 -12.10 -7.65
C LYS A 96 7.80 -12.35 -7.99
N LEU A 97 8.13 -12.49 -9.26
CA LEU A 97 9.50 -12.67 -9.73
C LEU A 97 10.35 -11.43 -9.49
N ASP A 98 9.81 -10.23 -9.76
CA ASP A 98 10.49 -8.96 -9.48
C ASP A 98 10.78 -8.79 -7.99
N ARG A 99 9.80 -9.12 -7.13
CA ARG A 99 9.98 -9.12 -5.69
C ARG A 99 11.05 -10.12 -5.24
N ALA A 100 11.06 -11.33 -5.80
CA ALA A 100 12.07 -12.33 -5.48
C ALA A 100 13.47 -11.89 -5.93
N LYS A 101 13.59 -11.27 -7.12
CA LYS A 101 14.86 -10.76 -7.65
C LYS A 101 15.42 -9.64 -6.77
N GLY A 102 14.56 -8.73 -6.30
CA GLY A 102 14.93 -7.69 -5.34
C GLY A 102 15.40 -8.24 -3.99
N LEU A 103 14.84 -9.36 -3.52
CA LEU A 103 15.27 -10.02 -2.28
C LEU A 103 16.60 -10.78 -2.43
N ILE A 104 16.87 -11.38 -3.61
CA ILE A 104 18.11 -12.10 -3.88
C ILE A 104 19.29 -11.14 -4.09
N HIS A 105 19.03 -9.95 -4.65
CA HIS A 105 20.06 -8.91 -4.84
C HIS A 105 20.20 -7.96 -3.65
N ALA A 106 19.33 -8.08 -2.64
CA ALA A 106 19.50 -7.37 -1.38
C ALA A 106 20.69 -7.98 -0.62
N ASP A 107 21.70 -7.16 -0.35
CA ASP A 107 22.91 -7.57 0.37
C ASP A 107 22.52 -8.19 1.73
N PRO A 108 22.82 -9.48 1.97
CA PRO A 108 22.50 -10.14 3.23
C PRO A 108 23.21 -9.51 4.44
N MET A 109 24.26 -8.71 4.24
CA MET A 109 24.91 -7.94 5.30
C MET A 109 24.12 -6.71 5.74
N GLN A 110 23.15 -6.23 4.94
CA GLN A 110 22.36 -5.04 5.26
C GLN A 110 21.50 -5.25 6.53
N PHE A 111 21.08 -6.49 6.83
CA PHE A 111 20.25 -6.80 8.01
C PHE A 111 21.02 -7.37 9.20
N ARG A 112 22.36 -7.48 9.12
CA ARG A 112 23.18 -8.02 10.22
C ARG A 112 23.05 -7.24 11.53
N HIS A 113 22.84 -5.93 11.45
CA HIS A 113 22.62 -5.05 12.61
C HIS A 113 21.33 -5.34 13.39
N LEU A 114 20.36 -6.09 12.83
CA LEU A 114 19.15 -6.52 13.53
C LEU A 114 19.37 -7.81 14.33
N VAL A 115 20.37 -8.61 13.96
CA VAL A 115 20.71 -9.89 14.62
C VAL A 115 21.75 -9.69 15.72
N ASP A 116 22.68 -8.75 15.53
CA ASP A 116 23.79 -8.48 16.46
C ASP A 116 23.40 -7.61 17.68
N THR A 117 22.11 -7.46 18.03
CA THR A 117 21.76 -6.79 19.29
C THR A 117 22.01 -7.73 20.47
N PRO A 118 23.03 -7.49 21.33
CA PRO A 118 23.22 -8.32 22.50
C PRO A 118 22.03 -8.09 23.43
N LYS A 119 21.27 -9.16 23.67
CA LYS A 119 20.26 -9.21 24.73
C LYS A 119 21.02 -8.95 26.03
N LYS A 120 20.95 -7.71 26.55
CA LYS A 120 21.47 -7.34 27.87
C LYS A 120 20.81 -8.25 28.91
N GLY A 121 21.55 -9.26 29.35
CA GLY A 121 21.34 -10.03 30.56
C GLY A 121 22.40 -9.63 31.57
#